data_AF-A0A7S3AMB7-F1
#
_entry.id   AF-A0A7S3AMB7-F1
#
_cell.length_a   1.000
_cell.length_b   1.000
_cell.length_c   1.000
_cell.angle_alpha   90.00
_cell.angle_beta   90.00
_cell.angle_gamma   90.00
#
_symmetry.space_group_name_H-M   'P 1'
#
loop_
_entity.id
_entity.type
_entity.pdbx_description
1 polymer ?
#
loop_
_entity_poly.entity_id
_entity_poly.type
_entity_poly.pdbx_seq_one_letter_code
_entity_poly.pdbx_strand_id
1 'polypeptide(L)'
;MLEVRASGTSPHLYGDGLAIWLVTNPDHIEGDVFGREDHWKGLGLFFDTFQNLDHSHHHKHPYIYAMMNDGTKGYIPDAEKPDPTKQVLPGAVENSGCSYDFRYAETREDVSVLNHTRVHMTYKGKALKVRIQQTSIGQTKEWYNCFDMQNVDIPPNAYFGVSSATGDLVDNHDIIQFNVRSLAGVENAEEDYDKWAKLEQDLINSKLEEFDMRPAEALQRDYQRVLRAQAAEIKTLHNDMELLKQSLEFTLASMSSGLETQKEKLDDKSHDMREVSKKMEEQTAVAADVQKQKDEIEGLKKEIELKASGGGGWRLPFFILFALIVAVGGIGYNRYRKLSKSHFL
;
A
#
# COMPACT_ATOMS: atom_id res chain seq x y z
N MET A 1 14.16 -5.45 -32.22
CA MET A 1 13.91 -4.00 -32.06
C MET A 1 12.62 -3.84 -31.28
N LEU A 2 12.61 -2.94 -30.29
CA LEU A 2 11.40 -2.49 -29.63
C LEU A 2 11.19 -0.99 -29.81
N GLU A 3 9.95 -0.57 -29.91
CA GLU A 3 9.53 0.82 -29.80
C GLU A 3 8.66 0.93 -28.56
N VAL A 4 9.11 1.72 -27.58
CA VAL A 4 8.47 1.88 -26.28
C VAL A 4 8.27 3.35 -25.96
N ARG A 5 7.24 3.67 -25.19
CA ARG A 5 6.98 5.02 -24.71
C ARG A 5 6.68 4.97 -23.23
N ALA A 6 7.55 5.59 -22.44
CA ALA A 6 7.24 5.97 -21.06
C ALA A 6 6.80 7.43 -21.07
N SER A 7 5.58 7.76 -20.65
CA SER A 7 5.10 9.14 -20.64
C SER A 7 4.19 9.47 -19.46
N GLY A 8 4.22 10.74 -19.05
CA GLY A 8 3.35 11.23 -17.99
C GLY A 8 3.34 12.74 -17.90
N THR A 9 2.37 13.28 -17.18
CA THR A 9 2.16 14.73 -17.06
C THR A 9 3.15 15.41 -16.11
N SER A 10 3.57 14.68 -15.07
CA SER A 10 4.50 15.17 -14.06
C SER A 10 5.94 15.24 -14.60
N PRO A 11 6.64 16.37 -14.47
CA PRO A 11 8.03 16.52 -14.93
C PRO A 11 9.07 16.01 -13.93
N HIS A 12 8.69 15.69 -12.69
CA HIS A 12 9.63 15.37 -11.60
C HIS A 12 9.24 14.16 -10.74
N LEU A 13 7.95 13.87 -10.64
CA LEU A 13 7.43 12.76 -9.83
C LEU A 13 6.77 11.75 -10.77
N TYR A 14 7.48 10.67 -11.07
CA TYR A 14 7.07 9.64 -12.02
C TYR A 14 7.76 8.31 -11.67
N GLY A 15 7.18 7.19 -12.09
CA GLY A 15 7.71 5.87 -11.78
C GLY A 15 6.78 4.72 -12.21
N ASP A 16 7.23 3.47 -12.11
CA ASP A 16 8.62 3.07 -11.77
C ASP A 16 9.41 2.71 -13.03
N GLY A 17 8.71 2.22 -14.05
CA GLY A 17 9.28 1.94 -15.37
C GLY A 17 8.74 0.65 -15.97
N LEU A 18 9.54 0.05 -16.85
CA LEU A 18 9.22 -1.21 -17.52
C LEU A 18 10.44 -2.12 -17.66
N ALA A 19 10.19 -3.41 -17.86
CA ALA A 19 11.22 -4.42 -18.07
C ALA A 19 10.90 -5.30 -19.28
N ILE A 20 11.93 -5.67 -20.02
CA ILE A 20 11.90 -6.66 -21.09
C ILE A 20 12.60 -7.91 -20.60
N TRP A 21 11.96 -9.05 -20.78
CA TRP A 21 12.41 -10.33 -20.26
C TRP A 21 12.79 -11.26 -21.39
N LEU A 22 13.86 -12.02 -21.18
CA LEU A 22 14.18 -13.22 -21.94
C LEU A 22 14.50 -14.34 -20.95
N VAL A 23 13.47 -15.06 -20.53
CA VAL A 23 13.47 -15.95 -19.36
C VAL A 23 12.95 -17.34 -19.67
N THR A 24 13.31 -18.35 -18.87
CA THR A 24 12.89 -19.74 -19.12
C THR A 24 11.43 -20.02 -18.75
N ASN A 25 10.83 -19.22 -17.87
CA ASN A 25 9.44 -19.38 -17.47
C ASN A 25 8.52 -18.58 -18.42
N PRO A 26 7.63 -19.22 -19.19
CA PRO A 26 6.71 -18.50 -20.07
C PRO A 26 5.57 -17.80 -19.33
N ASP A 27 5.23 -18.27 -18.12
CA ASP A 27 4.09 -17.73 -17.38
C ASP A 27 4.43 -16.36 -16.80
N HIS A 28 3.49 -15.42 -16.87
CA HIS A 28 3.56 -14.18 -16.10
C HIS A 28 3.19 -14.47 -14.65
N ILE A 29 4.12 -14.22 -13.73
CA ILE A 29 3.87 -14.27 -12.30
C ILE A 29 4.01 -12.84 -11.79
N GLU A 30 2.92 -12.31 -11.26
CA GLU A 30 2.89 -10.95 -10.70
C GLU A 30 3.89 -10.83 -9.55
N GLY A 31 4.59 -9.70 -9.49
CA GLY A 31 5.54 -9.42 -8.42
C GLY A 31 6.11 -8.01 -8.48
N ASP A 32 6.99 -7.72 -7.53
CA ASP A 32 7.48 -6.37 -7.25
C ASP A 32 8.54 -5.88 -8.25
N VAL A 33 9.02 -6.73 -9.16
CA VAL A 33 10.09 -6.38 -10.11
C VAL A 33 9.49 -5.93 -11.43
N PHE A 34 9.15 -4.65 -11.51
CA PHE A 34 8.49 -4.06 -12.68
C PHE A 34 7.25 -4.86 -13.13
N GLY A 35 6.49 -5.36 -12.15
CA GLY A 35 5.27 -6.15 -12.36
C GLY A 35 5.49 -7.66 -12.45
N ARG A 36 6.72 -8.14 -12.25
CA ARG A 36 7.10 -9.56 -12.38
C ARG A 36 7.74 -10.12 -11.10
N GLU A 37 7.80 -11.45 -11.00
CA GLU A 37 8.42 -12.16 -9.88
C GLU A 37 9.88 -11.79 -9.61
N ASP A 38 10.26 -11.79 -8.32
CA ASP A 38 11.58 -11.41 -7.82
C ASP A 38 12.73 -12.33 -8.26
N HIS A 39 12.41 -13.59 -8.55
CA HIS A 39 13.39 -14.61 -8.92
C HIS A 39 13.11 -15.10 -10.33
N TRP A 40 13.98 -14.73 -11.27
CA TRP A 40 13.88 -15.17 -12.66
C TRP A 40 15.12 -15.94 -13.10
N LYS A 41 14.96 -16.80 -14.11
CA LYS A 41 16.08 -17.47 -14.77
C LYS A 41 16.21 -16.99 -16.20
N GLY A 42 17.20 -16.15 -16.45
CA GLY A 42 17.46 -15.54 -17.75
C GLY A 42 17.87 -14.07 -17.63
N LEU A 43 17.56 -13.31 -18.67
CA LEU A 43 17.91 -11.90 -18.81
C LEU A 43 16.68 -11.02 -18.51
N GLY A 44 16.89 -9.98 -17.70
CA GLY A 44 15.99 -8.82 -17.60
C GLY A 44 16.71 -7.57 -18.11
N LEU A 45 16.03 -6.79 -18.95
CA LEU A 45 16.46 -5.48 -19.44
C LEU A 45 15.49 -4.43 -18.90
N PHE A 46 15.97 -3.57 -18.02
CA PHE A 46 15.18 -2.67 -17.21
C PHE A 46 15.29 -1.24 -17.74
N PHE A 47 14.16 -0.54 -17.71
CA PHE A 47 14.01 0.87 -18.05
C PHE A 47 13.44 1.55 -16.82
N ASP A 48 14.33 1.98 -15.95
CA ASP A 48 14.00 2.52 -14.65
C ASP A 48 13.88 4.05 -14.73
N THR A 49 12.69 4.58 -14.45
CA THR A 49 12.45 6.02 -14.46
C THR A 49 12.56 6.63 -13.07
N PHE A 50 12.43 5.85 -12.00
CA PHE A 50 12.29 6.37 -10.65
C PHE A 50 13.60 6.33 -9.87
N GLN A 51 14.00 7.49 -9.32
CA GLN A 51 15.15 7.57 -8.43
C GLN A 51 14.72 7.27 -6.99
N ASN A 52 15.07 6.10 -6.47
CA ASN A 52 14.85 5.77 -5.07
C ASN A 52 15.73 6.66 -4.17
N LEU A 53 15.12 7.57 -3.40
CA LEU A 53 15.81 8.67 -2.68
C LEU A 53 16.78 8.22 -1.58
N ASP A 54 16.74 6.96 -1.16
CA ASP A 54 17.42 6.47 0.04
C ASP A 54 18.90 6.09 -0.17
N HIS A 55 19.41 6.14 -1.41
CA HIS A 55 20.75 5.64 -1.73
C HIS A 55 21.63 6.62 -2.53
N SER A 56 22.93 6.57 -2.24
CA SER A 56 24.00 7.31 -2.93
C SER A 56 24.16 6.79 -4.38
N HIS A 57 23.45 7.37 -5.33
CA HIS A 57 23.51 6.95 -6.73
C HIS A 57 24.77 7.41 -7.45
N HIS A 58 25.44 6.49 -8.15
CA HIS A 58 26.51 6.80 -9.10
C HIS A 58 25.99 7.06 -10.53
N HIS A 59 24.68 6.95 -10.77
CA HIS A 59 24.02 7.12 -12.06
C HIS A 59 22.79 8.02 -11.97
N LYS A 60 22.47 8.68 -13.09
CA LYS A 60 21.29 9.56 -13.22
C LYS A 60 20.11 8.76 -13.79
N HIS A 61 18.93 8.92 -13.19
CA HIS A 61 17.67 8.40 -13.76
C HIS A 61 17.11 9.39 -14.81
N PRO A 62 16.40 8.91 -15.84
CA PRO A 62 16.12 7.51 -16.14
C PRO A 62 17.37 6.69 -16.50
N TYR A 63 17.38 5.42 -16.08
CA TYR A 63 18.52 4.51 -16.20
C TYR A 63 18.09 3.20 -16.87
N ILE A 64 18.88 2.75 -17.85
CA ILE A 64 18.62 1.51 -18.59
C ILE A 64 19.73 0.53 -18.28
N TYR A 65 19.41 -0.70 -17.87
CA TYR A 65 20.42 -1.70 -17.51
C TYR A 65 19.94 -3.13 -17.71
N ALA A 66 20.88 -4.06 -17.85
CA ALA A 66 20.60 -5.48 -18.02
C ALA A 66 21.09 -6.30 -16.82
N MET A 67 20.32 -7.30 -16.40
CA MET A 67 20.70 -8.25 -15.35
C MET A 67 20.42 -9.69 -15.74
N MET A 68 21.40 -10.55 -15.46
CA MET A 68 21.28 -12.00 -15.58
C MET A 68 21.00 -12.60 -14.21
N ASN A 69 19.97 -13.42 -14.10
CA ASN A 69 19.64 -14.15 -12.88
C ASN A 69 19.49 -15.64 -13.20
N ASP A 70 19.92 -16.50 -12.28
CA ASP A 70 19.81 -17.96 -12.40
C ASP A 70 18.59 -18.53 -11.65
N GLY A 71 17.81 -17.65 -11.01
CA GLY A 71 16.64 -17.94 -10.21
C GLY A 71 16.91 -17.99 -8.71
N THR A 72 18.14 -17.70 -8.26
CA THR A 72 18.53 -17.81 -6.84
C THR A 72 18.63 -16.48 -6.12
N LYS A 73 18.77 -15.37 -6.85
CA LYS A 73 18.97 -14.05 -6.26
C LYS A 73 17.69 -13.23 -6.33
N GLY A 74 17.33 -12.59 -5.23
CA GLY A 74 16.30 -11.55 -5.24
C GLY A 74 16.83 -10.25 -5.84
N TYR A 75 15.96 -9.52 -6.53
CA TYR A 75 16.20 -8.16 -6.99
C TYR A 75 16.22 -7.19 -5.81
N ILE A 76 17.20 -6.29 -5.79
CA ILE A 76 17.09 -5.06 -5.03
C ILE A 76 17.37 -3.89 -5.95
N PRO A 77 16.44 -2.93 -6.04
CA PRO A 77 16.79 -1.61 -6.53
C PRO A 77 17.78 -0.99 -5.53
N ASP A 78 19.02 -0.82 -5.96
CA ASP A 78 20.01 0.05 -5.27
C ASP A 78 20.53 -0.42 -3.90
N ALA A 79 21.06 -1.65 -3.78
CA ALA A 79 21.74 -2.05 -2.55
C ALA A 79 23.14 -1.41 -2.39
N GLU A 80 23.34 -0.64 -1.32
CA GLU A 80 24.67 -0.07 -0.96
C GLU A 80 25.70 -1.11 -0.49
N LYS A 81 25.22 -2.28 -0.04
CA LYS A 81 26.08 -3.36 0.48
C LYS A 81 25.94 -4.60 -0.39
N PRO A 82 27.05 -5.22 -0.81
CA PRO A 82 26.99 -6.49 -1.52
C PRO A 82 26.41 -7.56 -0.59
N ASP A 83 25.22 -8.05 -0.93
CA ASP A 83 24.57 -9.21 -0.31
C ASP A 83 24.70 -10.39 -1.28
N PRO A 84 25.34 -11.51 -0.90
CA PRO A 84 25.53 -12.66 -1.79
C PRO A 84 24.22 -13.31 -2.25
N THR A 85 23.12 -13.08 -1.53
CA THR A 85 21.77 -13.60 -1.85
C THR A 85 20.95 -12.68 -2.73
N LYS A 86 21.47 -11.49 -3.05
CA LYS A 86 20.73 -10.46 -3.78
C LYS A 86 21.55 -9.95 -4.96
N GLN A 87 20.84 -9.54 -6.00
CA GLN A 87 21.44 -8.94 -7.17
C GLN A 87 21.24 -7.44 -7.10
N VAL A 88 22.34 -6.73 -6.87
CA VAL A 88 22.38 -5.27 -6.93
C VAL A 88 22.28 -4.85 -8.39
N LEU A 89 21.71 -3.67 -8.65
CA LEU A 89 21.87 -3.01 -9.94
C LEU A 89 23.34 -3.09 -10.34
N PRO A 90 23.66 -3.58 -11.55
CA PRO A 90 25.03 -3.56 -11.99
C PRO A 90 25.37 -2.10 -12.25
N GLY A 91 25.99 -1.48 -11.24
CA GLY A 91 26.33 -0.07 -11.29
C GLY A 91 27.34 0.21 -12.41
N ALA A 92 27.81 1.46 -12.44
CA ALA A 92 28.83 1.94 -13.38
C ALA A 92 30.12 1.09 -13.46
N VAL A 93 30.33 0.13 -12.55
CA VAL A 93 31.49 -0.75 -12.46
C VAL A 93 31.46 -1.91 -13.48
N GLU A 94 30.27 -2.37 -13.91
CA GLU A 94 30.14 -3.56 -14.79
C GLU A 94 29.77 -3.22 -16.25
N ASN A 95 29.61 -1.93 -16.58
CA ASN A 95 29.27 -1.43 -17.93
C ASN A 95 28.04 -2.12 -18.56
N SER A 96 27.03 -2.45 -17.75
CA SER A 96 25.79 -3.09 -18.20
C SER A 96 24.57 -2.18 -18.06
N GLY A 97 24.80 -0.86 -18.06
CA GLY A 97 23.74 0.14 -18.03
C GLY A 97 24.19 1.52 -18.48
N CYS A 98 23.23 2.40 -18.77
CA CYS A 98 23.47 3.79 -19.16
C CYS A 98 22.36 4.73 -18.65
N SER A 99 22.74 5.97 -18.36
CA SER A 99 21.77 7.06 -18.11
C SER A 99 21.32 7.65 -19.44
N TYR A 100 20.01 7.57 -19.71
CA TYR A 100 19.44 8.12 -20.92
C TYR A 100 17.99 8.55 -20.67
N ASP A 101 17.66 9.77 -21.08
CA ASP A 101 16.34 10.35 -20.84
C ASP A 101 15.30 9.81 -21.83
N PHE A 102 14.85 8.56 -21.67
CA PHE A 102 13.87 7.92 -22.57
C PHE A 102 12.40 8.26 -22.25
N ARG A 103 12.14 9.07 -21.21
CA ARG A 103 10.81 9.41 -20.72
C ARG A 103 10.29 10.70 -21.38
N TYR A 104 9.01 10.69 -21.72
CA TYR A 104 8.31 11.79 -22.35
C TYR A 104 7.41 12.54 -21.36
N ALA A 105 7.82 13.73 -20.92
CA ALA A 105 6.93 14.61 -20.17
C ALA A 105 5.89 15.22 -21.13
N GLU A 106 4.62 14.84 -20.96
CA GLU A 106 3.51 15.19 -21.87
C GLU A 106 3.17 16.69 -21.86
N THR A 107 3.65 17.42 -20.87
CA THR A 107 3.50 18.88 -20.76
C THR A 107 4.50 19.66 -21.62
N ARG A 108 5.49 19.00 -22.23
CA ARG A 108 6.48 19.65 -23.10
C ARG A 108 5.89 19.90 -24.49
N GLU A 109 6.17 21.08 -25.06
CA GLU A 109 5.71 21.47 -26.40
C GLU A 109 6.33 20.64 -27.54
N ASP A 110 7.52 20.07 -27.34
CA ASP A 110 8.23 19.26 -28.34
C ASP A 110 7.87 17.77 -28.29
N VAL A 111 6.88 17.40 -27.46
CA VAL A 111 6.40 16.04 -27.27
C VAL A 111 4.97 15.89 -27.80
N SER A 112 4.77 14.87 -28.62
CA SER A 112 3.50 14.41 -29.19
C SER A 112 3.26 12.97 -28.77
N VAL A 113 1.99 12.52 -28.84
CA VAL A 113 1.58 11.12 -28.64
C VAL A 113 2.28 10.12 -29.57
N LEU A 114 2.88 10.60 -30.66
CA LEU A 114 3.61 9.76 -31.62
C LEU A 114 5.08 9.53 -31.24
N ASN A 115 5.64 10.33 -30.33
CA ASN A 115 7.03 10.17 -29.94
C ASN A 115 7.20 8.94 -29.02
N HIS A 116 8.32 8.28 -29.22
CA HIS A 116 8.70 7.04 -28.57
C HIS A 116 10.21 6.81 -28.64
N THR A 117 10.71 5.94 -27.78
CA THR A 117 12.08 5.48 -27.74
C THR A 117 12.22 4.16 -28.47
N ARG A 118 13.13 4.10 -29.43
CA ARG A 118 13.56 2.88 -30.12
C ARG A 118 14.69 2.22 -29.34
N VAL A 119 14.56 0.93 -29.14
CA VAL A 119 15.53 0.07 -28.45
C VAL A 119 15.99 -1.01 -29.42
N HIS A 120 17.27 -0.98 -29.76
CA HIS A 120 17.91 -2.01 -30.56
C HIS A 120 18.80 -2.87 -29.66
N MET A 121 18.25 -4.01 -29.25
CA MET A 121 18.95 -5.05 -28.50
C MET A 121 19.43 -6.16 -29.44
N THR A 122 20.71 -6.51 -29.36
CA THR A 122 21.32 -7.60 -30.14
C THR A 122 22.05 -8.56 -29.20
N TYR A 123 21.93 -9.85 -29.48
CA TYR A 123 22.65 -10.90 -28.76
C TYR A 123 23.33 -11.83 -29.76
N LYS A 124 24.66 -11.81 -29.79
CA LYS A 124 25.46 -12.63 -30.72
C LYS A 124 26.80 -12.98 -30.08
N GLY A 125 27.17 -14.27 -30.10
CA GLY A 125 28.46 -14.72 -29.58
C GLY A 125 28.66 -14.41 -28.09
N LYS A 126 27.60 -14.54 -27.27
CA LYS A 126 27.57 -14.15 -25.85
C LYS A 126 27.78 -12.65 -25.56
N ALA A 127 27.72 -11.79 -26.57
CA ALA A 127 27.71 -10.35 -26.40
C ALA A 127 26.28 -9.82 -26.52
N LEU A 128 25.82 -9.09 -25.51
CA LEU A 128 24.56 -8.34 -25.50
C LEU A 128 24.86 -6.86 -25.71
N LYS A 129 24.37 -6.28 -26.80
CA LYS A 129 24.52 -4.85 -27.09
C LYS A 129 23.18 -4.17 -27.13
N VAL A 130 23.09 -3.00 -26.50
CA VAL A 130 21.89 -2.16 -26.50
C VAL A 130 22.25 -0.77 -26.98
N ARG A 131 21.55 -0.31 -28.01
CA ARG A 131 21.57 1.08 -28.47
C ARG A 131 20.15 1.64 -28.54
N ILE A 132 20.00 2.92 -28.28
CA ILE A 132 18.72 3.60 -28.08
C ILE A 132 18.63 4.88 -28.90
N GLN A 133 17.42 5.24 -29.30
CA GLN A 133 17.17 6.42 -30.10
C GLN A 133 15.77 6.98 -29.79
N GLN A 134 15.69 8.26 -29.44
CA GLN A 134 14.41 8.97 -29.35
C GLN A 134 13.91 9.42 -30.71
N THR A 135 12.59 9.53 -30.83
CA THR A 135 11.92 10.08 -32.02
C THR A 135 11.33 11.47 -31.80
N SER A 136 11.67 12.14 -30.69
CA SER A 136 11.24 13.50 -30.35
C SER A 136 11.59 14.50 -31.45
N ILE A 137 10.74 15.51 -31.65
CA ILE A 137 10.98 16.54 -32.66
C ILE A 137 12.22 17.36 -32.27
N GLY A 138 13.15 17.57 -33.21
CA GLY A 138 14.38 18.34 -32.96
C GLY A 138 15.53 17.55 -32.32
N GLN A 139 15.33 16.28 -31.94
CA GLN A 139 16.41 15.40 -31.54
C GLN A 139 17.16 14.84 -32.76
N THR A 140 18.46 14.59 -32.59
CA THR A 140 19.26 13.91 -33.61
C THR A 140 18.72 12.50 -33.82
N LYS A 141 18.52 12.08 -35.08
CA LYS A 141 18.19 10.69 -35.44
C LYS A 141 19.42 9.76 -35.33
N GLU A 142 20.27 10.00 -34.36
CA GLU A 142 21.48 9.23 -34.09
C GLU A 142 21.18 8.16 -33.04
N TRP A 143 21.92 7.06 -33.10
CA TRP A 143 21.85 6.01 -32.10
C TRP A 143 22.81 6.33 -30.95
N TYR A 144 22.30 6.27 -29.73
CA TYR A 144 23.11 6.31 -28.52
C TYR A 144 23.48 4.89 -28.11
N ASN A 145 24.78 4.58 -28.06
CA ASN A 145 25.26 3.30 -27.58
C ASN A 145 25.15 3.26 -26.05
N CYS A 146 24.20 2.48 -25.54
CA CYS A 146 23.90 2.41 -24.11
C CYS A 146 24.95 1.54 -23.40
N PHE A 147 25.02 0.26 -23.75
CA PHE A 147 26.03 -0.64 -23.20
C PHE A 147 26.33 -1.84 -24.11
N ASP A 148 27.47 -2.48 -23.85
CA ASP A 148 27.95 -3.70 -24.47
C ASP A 148 28.45 -4.65 -23.37
N MET A 149 27.63 -5.66 -23.07
CA MET A 149 27.85 -6.63 -22.02
C MET A 149 28.38 -7.94 -22.64
N GLN A 150 29.52 -8.41 -22.15
CA GLN A 150 30.19 -9.62 -22.64
C GLN A 150 29.92 -10.80 -21.71
N ASN A 151 30.13 -12.02 -22.20
CA ASN A 151 29.93 -13.26 -21.45
C ASN A 151 28.50 -13.43 -20.89
N VAL A 152 27.50 -12.96 -21.64
CA VAL A 152 26.09 -13.14 -21.30
C VAL A 152 25.65 -14.54 -21.70
N ASP A 153 25.14 -15.31 -20.75
CA ASP A 153 24.67 -16.69 -20.97
C ASP A 153 23.14 -16.77 -20.90
N ILE A 154 22.49 -16.50 -22.03
CA ILE A 154 21.03 -16.60 -22.14
C ILE A 154 20.60 -18.07 -22.23
N PRO A 155 19.65 -18.54 -21.40
CA PRO A 155 19.16 -19.91 -21.45
C PRO A 155 18.60 -20.31 -22.82
N PRO A 156 18.82 -21.56 -23.28
CA PRO A 156 18.15 -22.05 -24.48
C PRO A 156 16.64 -22.13 -24.26
N ASN A 157 15.85 -21.88 -25.32
CA ASN A 157 14.38 -21.86 -25.28
C ASN A 157 13.79 -20.82 -24.31
N ALA A 158 14.44 -19.67 -24.15
CA ALA A 158 13.88 -18.56 -23.40
C ALA A 158 12.71 -17.90 -24.14
N TYR A 159 11.80 -17.31 -23.37
CA TYR A 159 10.60 -16.62 -23.82
C TYR A 159 10.78 -15.12 -23.67
N PHE A 160 10.33 -14.37 -24.68
CA PHE A 160 10.24 -12.92 -24.58
C PHE A 160 9.03 -12.53 -23.74
N GLY A 161 9.23 -11.60 -22.81
CA GLY A 161 8.17 -10.99 -22.02
C GLY A 161 8.38 -9.49 -21.90
N VAL A 162 7.32 -8.77 -21.59
CA VAL A 162 7.38 -7.36 -21.20
C VAL A 162 6.47 -7.19 -20.00
N SER A 163 6.93 -6.45 -19.00
CA SER A 163 6.13 -6.06 -17.86
C SER A 163 6.42 -4.61 -17.50
N SER A 164 5.52 -4.01 -16.75
CA SER A 164 5.68 -2.67 -16.20
C SER A 164 4.97 -2.61 -14.87
N ALA A 165 5.42 -1.73 -13.97
CA ALA A 165 4.71 -1.41 -12.75
C ALA A 165 4.73 0.10 -12.49
N THR A 166 3.77 0.51 -11.68
CA THR A 166 3.66 1.85 -11.12
C THR A 166 3.48 1.71 -9.62
N GLY A 167 4.09 2.61 -8.85
CA GLY A 167 3.90 2.72 -7.41
C GLY A 167 2.94 3.85 -7.05
N ASP A 168 3.31 4.59 -6.01
CA ASP A 168 2.63 5.85 -5.64
C ASP A 168 2.77 6.92 -6.74
N LEU A 169 3.80 6.78 -7.58
CA LEU A 169 4.02 7.57 -8.78
C LEU A 169 3.64 6.76 -10.02
N VAL A 170 3.19 7.47 -11.06
CA VAL A 170 2.63 6.84 -12.25
C VAL A 170 3.22 7.42 -13.53
N ASP A 171 3.42 6.53 -14.49
CA ASP A 171 3.66 6.80 -15.90
C ASP A 171 2.84 5.82 -16.74
N ASN A 172 2.49 6.25 -17.96
CA ASN A 172 2.02 5.37 -19.02
C ASN A 172 3.23 4.65 -19.62
N HIS A 173 3.12 3.33 -19.79
CA HIS A 173 4.15 2.48 -20.39
C HIS A 173 3.57 1.76 -21.62
N ASP A 174 3.76 2.34 -22.80
CA ASP A 174 3.22 1.81 -24.05
C ASP A 174 4.27 1.01 -24.83
N ILE A 175 3.84 -0.15 -25.34
CA ILE A 175 4.62 -0.95 -26.30
C ILE A 175 4.03 -0.73 -27.69
N ILE A 176 4.77 -0.02 -28.53
CA ILE A 176 4.33 0.36 -29.88
C ILE A 176 4.68 -0.74 -30.87
N GLN A 177 5.89 -1.30 -30.75
CA GLN A 177 6.34 -2.38 -31.62
C GLN A 177 7.31 -3.30 -30.89
N PHE A 178 7.18 -4.60 -31.11
CA PHE A 178 8.14 -5.62 -30.67
C PHE A 178 8.47 -6.53 -31.85
N ASN A 179 9.63 -6.33 -32.46
CA ASN A 179 10.10 -7.11 -33.61
C ASN A 179 11.33 -7.96 -33.24
N VAL A 180 11.21 -9.28 -33.39
CA VAL A 180 12.29 -10.24 -33.14
C VAL A 180 12.75 -10.87 -34.45
N ARG A 181 14.06 -10.87 -34.67
CA ARG A 181 14.71 -11.45 -35.85
C ARG A 181 15.91 -12.29 -35.44
N SER A 182 16.16 -13.35 -36.20
CA SER A 182 17.38 -14.14 -36.05
C SER A 182 18.58 -13.42 -36.67
N LEU A 183 19.72 -13.46 -35.98
CA LEU A 183 21.02 -12.99 -36.49
C LEU A 183 21.84 -14.11 -37.15
N ALA A 184 21.23 -15.27 -37.42
CA ALA A 184 21.90 -16.36 -38.12
C ALA A 184 22.34 -15.94 -39.53
N GLY A 185 23.62 -16.05 -39.84
CA GLY A 185 24.19 -15.61 -41.11
C GLY A 185 24.34 -14.09 -41.28
N VAL A 186 23.97 -13.30 -40.25
CA VAL A 186 24.16 -11.85 -40.27
C VAL A 186 25.56 -11.52 -39.76
N GLU A 187 26.39 -10.82 -40.54
CA GLU A 187 27.73 -10.40 -40.12
C GLU A 187 27.67 -9.26 -39.11
N ASN A 188 27.03 -8.15 -39.51
CA ASN A 188 26.84 -6.94 -38.70
C ASN A 188 25.35 -6.73 -38.41
N ALA A 189 24.96 -6.85 -37.14
CA ALA A 189 23.57 -6.71 -36.70
C ALA A 189 23.04 -5.27 -36.83
N GLU A 190 23.92 -4.27 -36.72
CA GLU A 190 23.54 -2.87 -36.84
C GLU A 190 23.21 -2.49 -38.29
N GLU A 191 24.05 -2.93 -39.23
CA GLU A 191 23.79 -2.74 -40.67
C GLU A 191 22.57 -3.52 -41.16
N ASP A 192 22.35 -4.74 -40.62
CA ASP A 192 21.14 -5.52 -40.92
C ASP A 192 19.87 -4.78 -40.48
N TYR A 193 19.91 -4.21 -39.27
CA TYR A 193 18.82 -3.39 -38.77
C TYR A 193 18.59 -2.15 -39.65
N ASP A 194 19.64 -1.41 -40.01
CA ASP A 194 19.50 -0.18 -40.81
C ASP A 194 18.91 -0.48 -42.19
N LYS A 195 19.30 -1.61 -42.81
CA LYS A 195 18.69 -2.11 -44.05
C LYS A 195 17.22 -2.44 -43.86
N TRP A 196 16.87 -3.15 -42.80
CA TRP A 196 15.48 -3.50 -42.49
C TRP A 196 14.62 -2.25 -42.24
N ALA A 197 15.09 -1.32 -41.40
CA ALA A 197 14.37 -0.10 -41.07
C ALA A 197 14.13 0.78 -42.31
N LYS A 198 15.11 0.84 -43.23
CA LYS A 198 14.93 1.52 -44.52
C LYS A 198 13.85 0.85 -45.37
N LEU A 199 13.88 -0.48 -45.50
CA LEU A 199 12.87 -1.22 -46.27
C LEU A 199 11.45 -1.04 -45.70
N GLU A 200 11.32 -1.04 -44.38
CA GLU A 200 10.05 -0.79 -43.70
C GLU A 200 9.54 0.62 -44.00
N GLN A 201 10.43 1.62 -43.92
CA GLN A 201 10.07 3.00 -44.26
C GLN A 201 9.68 3.17 -45.72
N ASP A 202 10.41 2.53 -46.65
CA ASP A 202 10.11 2.56 -48.08
C ASP A 202 8.75 1.92 -48.37
N LEU A 203 8.40 0.83 -47.66
CA LEU A 203 7.09 0.18 -47.75
C LEU A 203 5.97 1.10 -47.22
N ILE A 204 6.19 1.76 -46.08
CA ILE A 204 5.23 2.73 -45.53
C ILE A 204 5.02 3.88 -46.52
N ASN A 205 6.09 4.46 -47.05
CA ASN A 205 6.02 5.54 -48.02
C ASN A 205 5.25 5.12 -49.28
N SER A 206 5.53 3.92 -49.81
CA SER A 206 4.80 3.38 -50.96
C SER A 206 3.31 3.20 -50.69
N LYS A 207 2.92 2.73 -49.50
CA LYS A 207 1.51 2.63 -49.10
C LYS A 207 0.84 4.00 -48.95
N LEU A 208 1.58 5.00 -48.46
CA LEU A 208 1.08 6.38 -48.36
C LEU A 208 0.89 6.99 -49.76
N GLU A 209 1.83 6.80 -50.68
CA GLU A 209 1.70 7.24 -52.08
C GLU A 209 0.52 6.56 -52.78
N GLU A 210 0.30 5.26 -52.55
CA GLU A 210 -0.89 4.56 -53.03
C GLU A 210 -2.18 5.17 -52.45
N PHE A 211 -2.15 5.58 -51.19
CA PHE A 211 -3.28 6.23 -50.54
C PHE A 211 -3.61 7.60 -51.16
N ASP A 212 -2.60 8.39 -51.50
CA ASP A 212 -2.75 9.71 -52.15
C ASP A 212 -3.23 9.60 -53.59
N MET A 213 -2.93 8.49 -54.27
CA MET A 213 -3.37 8.22 -55.65
C MET A 213 -4.83 7.78 -55.75
N ARG A 214 -5.53 7.51 -54.63
CA ARG A 214 -6.95 7.13 -54.66
C ARG A 214 -7.82 8.28 -55.19
N PRO A 215 -8.83 8.00 -56.02
CA PRO A 215 -9.82 8.99 -56.42
C PRO A 215 -10.47 9.64 -55.18
N ALA A 216 -10.74 10.94 -55.26
CA ALA A 216 -11.35 11.70 -54.16
C ALA A 216 -12.67 11.06 -53.67
N GLU A 217 -13.42 10.42 -54.58
CA GLU A 217 -14.66 9.71 -54.25
C GLU A 217 -14.45 8.49 -53.35
N ALA A 218 -13.31 7.78 -53.50
CA ALA A 218 -12.96 6.65 -52.65
C ALA A 218 -12.60 7.11 -51.24
N LEU A 219 -11.78 8.16 -51.13
CA LEU A 219 -11.41 8.75 -49.85
C LEU A 219 -12.64 9.29 -49.10
N GLN A 220 -13.57 9.96 -49.81
CA GLN A 220 -14.78 10.49 -49.20
C GLN A 220 -15.75 9.39 -48.71
N ARG A 221 -15.83 8.26 -49.42
CA ARG A 221 -16.57 7.08 -48.97
C ARG A 221 -15.96 6.48 -47.71
N ASP A 222 -14.64 6.36 -47.64
CA ASP A 222 -13.94 5.85 -46.46
C ASP A 222 -14.13 6.79 -45.26
N TYR A 223 -13.99 8.10 -45.45
CA TYR A 223 -14.24 9.09 -44.41
C TYR A 223 -15.68 9.02 -43.89
N GLN A 224 -16.68 8.88 -44.78
CA GLN A 224 -18.08 8.68 -44.36
C GLN A 224 -18.29 7.38 -43.58
N ARG A 225 -17.58 6.30 -43.91
CA ARG A 225 -17.66 5.05 -43.14
C ARG A 225 -17.09 5.21 -41.75
N VAL A 226 -15.92 5.84 -41.62
CA VAL A 226 -15.29 6.13 -40.32
C VAL A 226 -16.19 7.03 -39.47
N LEU A 227 -16.73 8.11 -40.04
CA LEU A 227 -17.68 8.99 -39.35
C LEU A 227 -18.93 8.24 -38.86
N ARG A 228 -19.48 7.34 -39.67
CA ARG A 228 -20.64 6.52 -39.27
C ARG A 228 -20.29 5.55 -38.15
N ALA A 229 -19.11 4.93 -38.20
CA ALA A 229 -18.64 4.03 -37.15
C ALA A 229 -18.42 4.80 -35.82
N GLN A 230 -17.76 5.96 -35.88
CA GLN A 230 -17.59 6.83 -34.71
C GLN A 230 -18.93 7.33 -34.16
N ALA A 231 -19.87 7.72 -35.02
CA ALA A 231 -21.21 8.13 -34.57
C ALA A 231 -21.97 6.98 -33.90
N ALA A 232 -21.80 5.75 -34.38
CA ALA A 232 -22.38 4.57 -33.75
C ALA A 232 -21.77 4.31 -32.36
N GLU A 233 -20.44 4.41 -32.22
CA GLU A 233 -19.72 4.28 -30.94
C GLU A 233 -20.08 5.39 -29.94
N ILE A 234 -20.20 6.64 -30.39
CA ILE A 234 -20.64 7.74 -29.53
C ILE A 234 -22.07 7.49 -29.03
N LYS A 235 -22.93 6.93 -29.89
CA LYS A 235 -24.30 6.60 -29.52
C LYS A 235 -24.37 5.48 -28.48
N THR A 236 -23.56 4.43 -28.63
CA THR A 236 -23.47 3.35 -27.63
C THR A 236 -22.95 3.89 -26.30
N LEU A 237 -21.84 4.64 -26.32
CA LEU A 237 -21.28 5.27 -25.13
C LEU A 237 -22.29 6.21 -24.42
N HIS A 238 -23.06 6.97 -25.18
CA HIS A 238 -24.10 7.84 -24.63
C HIS A 238 -25.20 7.03 -23.92
N ASN A 239 -25.64 5.92 -24.51
CA ASN A 239 -26.62 5.03 -23.86
C ASN A 239 -26.06 4.41 -22.58
N ASP A 240 -24.80 3.98 -22.59
CA ASP A 240 -24.14 3.39 -21.40
C ASP A 240 -24.01 4.43 -20.27
N MET A 241 -23.72 5.69 -20.62
CA MET A 241 -23.69 6.79 -19.66
C MET A 241 -25.05 7.06 -19.03
N GLU A 242 -26.14 7.02 -19.82
CA GLU A 242 -27.51 7.16 -19.29
C GLU A 242 -27.90 5.99 -18.38
N LEU A 243 -27.53 4.75 -18.73
CA LEU A 243 -27.73 3.58 -17.87
C LEU A 243 -26.96 3.70 -16.56
N LEU A 244 -25.70 4.13 -16.63
CA LEU A 244 -24.85 4.36 -15.46
C LEU A 244 -25.44 5.44 -14.55
N LYS A 245 -25.91 6.55 -15.12
CA LYS A 245 -26.58 7.63 -14.38
C LYS A 245 -27.81 7.11 -13.65
N GLN A 246 -28.68 6.33 -14.31
CA GLN A 246 -29.85 5.75 -13.68
C GLN A 246 -29.49 4.80 -12.52
N SER A 247 -28.45 3.97 -12.71
CA SER A 247 -27.95 3.09 -11.66
C SER A 247 -27.41 3.89 -10.46
N LEU A 248 -26.70 4.98 -10.71
CA LEU A 248 -26.18 5.87 -9.67
C LEU A 248 -27.30 6.59 -8.92
N GLU A 249 -28.29 7.12 -9.64
CA GLU A 249 -29.49 7.76 -9.05
C GLU A 249 -30.25 6.78 -8.17
N PHE A 250 -30.45 5.54 -8.64
CA PHE A 250 -31.09 4.49 -7.86
C PHE A 250 -30.29 4.15 -6.60
N THR A 251 -28.98 4.00 -6.73
CA THR A 251 -28.09 3.70 -5.60
C THR A 251 -28.12 4.84 -4.58
N LEU A 252 -28.04 6.09 -5.03
CA LEU A 252 -28.10 7.29 -4.18
C LEU A 252 -29.44 7.37 -3.44
N ALA A 253 -30.56 7.14 -4.12
CA ALA A 253 -31.89 7.10 -3.50
C ALA A 253 -32.02 5.97 -2.46
N SER A 254 -31.46 4.79 -2.75
CA SER A 254 -31.45 3.67 -1.79
C SER A 254 -30.58 3.97 -0.57
N MET A 255 -29.43 4.62 -0.78
CA MET A 255 -28.53 5.05 0.29
C MET A 255 -29.14 6.16 1.12
N SER A 256 -29.82 7.15 0.52
CA SER A 256 -30.48 8.23 1.26
C SER A 256 -31.58 7.69 2.16
N SER A 257 -32.39 6.76 1.65
CA SER A 257 -33.42 6.07 2.44
C SER A 257 -32.81 5.24 3.57
N GLY A 258 -31.70 4.53 3.29
CA GLY A 258 -30.94 3.82 4.32
C GLY A 258 -30.36 4.75 5.40
N LEU A 259 -29.86 5.93 5.00
CA LEU A 259 -29.30 6.93 5.90
C LEU A 259 -30.39 7.56 6.79
N GLU A 260 -31.57 7.80 6.23
CA GLU A 260 -32.72 8.35 6.95
C GLU A 260 -33.24 7.38 8.00
N THR A 261 -33.36 6.09 7.67
CA THR A 261 -33.73 5.04 8.63
C THR A 261 -32.66 4.80 9.70
N GLN A 262 -31.37 4.94 9.36
CA GLN A 262 -30.29 4.89 10.35
C GLN A 262 -30.28 6.11 11.26
N LYS A 263 -30.55 7.30 10.72
CA LYS A 263 -30.66 8.54 11.49
C LYS A 263 -31.81 8.47 12.50
N GLU A 264 -32.98 7.99 12.09
CA GLU A 264 -34.14 7.80 12.98
C GLU A 264 -33.80 6.83 14.13
N LYS A 265 -33.18 5.68 13.83
CA LYS A 265 -32.71 4.74 14.86
C LYS A 265 -31.65 5.33 15.78
N LEU A 266 -30.78 6.20 15.26
CA LEU A 266 -29.74 6.88 16.05
C LEU A 266 -30.36 7.93 16.98
N ASP A 267 -31.35 8.66 16.51
CA ASP A 267 -32.08 9.67 17.29
C ASP A 267 -32.91 9.01 18.41
N ASP A 268 -33.60 7.89 18.13
CA ASP A 268 -34.29 7.08 19.14
C ASP A 268 -33.32 6.55 20.20
N LYS A 269 -32.19 5.96 19.77
CA LYS A 269 -31.17 5.43 20.69
C LYS A 269 -30.51 6.55 21.51
N SER A 270 -30.36 7.74 20.94
CA SER A 270 -29.87 8.94 21.64
C SER A 270 -30.87 9.42 22.70
N HIS A 271 -32.17 9.38 22.39
CA HIS A 271 -33.23 9.70 23.35
C HIS A 271 -33.26 8.70 24.52
N ASP A 272 -33.24 7.40 24.21
CA ASP A 272 -33.18 6.33 25.22
C ASP A 272 -31.94 6.46 26.10
N MET A 273 -30.78 6.75 25.50
CA MET A 273 -29.54 6.95 26.24
C MET A 273 -29.58 8.18 27.15
N ARG A 274 -30.25 9.27 26.74
CA ARG A 274 -30.50 10.43 27.62
C ARG A 274 -31.40 10.09 28.79
N GLU A 275 -32.44 9.28 28.56
CA GLU A 275 -33.35 8.84 29.63
C GLU A 275 -32.64 7.91 30.63
N VAL A 276 -31.80 6.99 30.13
CA VAL A 276 -30.95 6.13 30.95
C VAL A 276 -29.95 6.95 31.75
N SER A 277 -29.27 7.93 31.13
CA SER A 277 -28.34 8.82 31.85
C SER A 277 -29.04 9.60 32.96
N LYS A 278 -30.25 10.11 32.73
CA LYS A 278 -31.02 10.82 33.77
C LYS A 278 -31.42 9.89 34.92
N LYS A 279 -31.89 8.67 34.63
CA LYS A 279 -32.19 7.66 35.66
C LYS A 279 -30.93 7.24 36.43
N MET A 280 -29.78 7.18 35.76
CA MET A 280 -28.49 6.88 36.37
C MET A 280 -28.02 8.02 37.28
N GLU A 281 -28.17 9.28 36.86
CA GLU A 281 -27.92 10.46 37.70
C GLU A 281 -28.80 10.45 38.96
N GLU A 282 -30.11 10.19 38.81
CA GLU A 282 -31.04 10.03 39.92
C GLU A 282 -30.64 8.87 40.86
N GLN A 283 -30.24 7.72 40.32
CA GLN A 283 -29.73 6.60 41.12
C GLN A 283 -28.42 6.93 41.84
N THR A 284 -27.49 7.65 41.21
CA THR A 284 -26.24 8.07 41.85
C THR A 284 -26.49 9.09 42.96
N ALA A 285 -27.46 9.99 42.79
CA ALA A 285 -27.88 10.92 43.84
C ALA A 285 -28.50 10.17 45.03
N VAL A 286 -29.38 9.19 44.78
CA VAL A 286 -29.95 8.33 45.82
C VAL A 286 -28.86 7.51 46.52
N ALA A 287 -27.90 6.96 45.78
CA ALA A 287 -26.78 6.22 46.36
C ALA A 287 -25.89 7.11 47.26
N ALA A 288 -25.67 8.37 46.86
CA ALA A 288 -24.94 9.34 47.66
C ALA A 288 -25.69 9.69 48.96
N ASP A 289 -27.01 9.87 48.90
CA ASP A 289 -27.85 10.12 50.08
C ASP A 289 -27.88 8.92 51.04
N VAL A 290 -27.97 7.69 50.51
CA VAL A 290 -27.88 6.46 51.30
C VAL A 290 -26.51 6.33 51.97
N GLN A 291 -25.43 6.66 51.27
CA GLN A 291 -24.09 6.65 51.86
C GLN A 291 -23.95 7.68 52.97
N LYS A 292 -24.50 8.89 52.77
CA LYS A 292 -24.51 9.93 53.81
C LYS A 292 -25.28 9.50 55.06
N GLN A 293 -26.46 8.88 54.88
CA GLN A 293 -27.23 8.33 56.00
C GLN A 293 -26.48 7.21 56.72
N LYS A 294 -25.76 6.36 55.98
CA LYS A 294 -24.91 5.31 56.56
C LYS A 294 -23.79 5.91 57.41
N ASP A 295 -23.12 6.95 56.92
CA ASP A 295 -22.04 7.63 57.64
C ASP A 295 -22.57 8.34 58.90
N GLU A 296 -23.77 8.94 58.85
CA GLU A 296 -24.46 9.50 60.02
C GLU A 296 -24.82 8.42 61.06
N ILE A 297 -25.31 7.26 60.60
CA ILE A 297 -25.62 6.12 61.47
C ILE A 297 -24.34 5.56 62.12
N GLU A 298 -23.24 5.44 61.37
CA GLU A 298 -21.95 5.03 61.93
C GLU A 298 -21.39 6.05 62.93
N GLY A 299 -21.59 7.35 62.67
CA GLY A 299 -21.25 8.42 63.60
C GLY A 299 -22.05 8.33 64.91
N LEU A 300 -23.37 8.13 64.82
CA LEU A 300 -24.24 7.91 65.99
C LEU A 300 -23.85 6.63 66.74
N LYS A 301 -23.48 5.56 66.03
CA LYS A 301 -23.01 4.31 66.64
C LYS A 301 -21.70 4.53 67.40
N LYS A 302 -20.75 5.29 66.84
CA LYS A 302 -19.53 5.72 67.53
C LYS A 302 -19.83 6.59 68.75
N GLU A 303 -20.80 7.50 68.67
CA GLU A 303 -21.25 8.29 69.83
C GLU A 303 -21.87 7.41 70.92
N ILE A 304 -22.63 6.39 70.55
CA ILE A 304 -23.22 5.41 71.48
C ILE A 304 -22.11 4.55 72.11
N GLU A 305 -21.10 4.13 71.35
CA GLU A 305 -19.93 3.41 71.86
C GLU A 305 -19.04 4.30 72.76
N LEU A 306 -18.91 5.60 72.45
CA LEU A 306 -18.24 6.59 73.29
C LEU A 306 -19.03 6.89 74.58
N LYS A 307 -20.36 6.96 74.51
CA LYS A 307 -21.23 7.09 75.69
C LYS A 307 -21.30 5.79 76.50
N ALA A 308 -21.13 4.63 75.87
CA ALA A 308 -21.02 3.33 76.53
C ALA A 308 -19.65 3.11 77.21
N SER A 309 -18.59 3.76 76.72
CA SER A 309 -17.24 3.71 77.31
C SER A 309 -16.97 4.79 78.39
N GLY A 310 -17.91 5.71 78.63
CA GLY A 310 -17.85 6.72 79.69
C GLY A 310 -18.64 6.40 80.99
N GLY A 311 -19.19 5.20 81.13
CA GLY A 311 -20.14 4.84 82.21
C GLY A 311 -19.59 3.89 83.27
N GLY A 312 -18.43 4.19 83.88
CA GLY A 312 -17.99 3.49 85.09
C GLY A 312 -18.86 3.88 86.28
N GLY A 313 -19.69 2.96 86.81
CA GLY A 313 -20.39 3.26 88.06
C GLY A 313 -21.55 2.37 88.50
N TRP A 314 -22.12 1.50 87.65
CA TRP A 314 -23.30 0.73 88.09
C TRP A 314 -22.99 -0.59 88.81
N ARG A 315 -21.73 -1.08 88.74
CA ARG A 315 -21.31 -2.31 89.43
C ARG A 315 -20.76 -2.09 90.85
N LEU A 316 -20.28 -0.88 91.14
CA LEU A 316 -19.70 -0.51 92.45
C LEU A 316 -20.69 -0.64 93.64
N PRO A 317 -21.98 -0.24 93.54
CA PRO A 317 -22.92 -0.43 94.66
C PRO A 317 -23.20 -1.91 94.98
N PHE A 318 -23.17 -2.80 93.98
CA PHE A 318 -23.34 -4.25 94.21
C PHE A 318 -22.12 -4.88 94.89
N PHE A 319 -20.91 -4.42 94.57
CA PHE A 319 -19.70 -4.87 95.27
C PHE A 319 -19.67 -4.41 96.73
N ILE A 320 -20.11 -3.18 97.02
CA ILE A 320 -20.20 -2.67 98.40
C ILE A 320 -21.26 -3.43 99.20
N LEU A 321 -22.43 -3.71 98.60
CA LEU A 321 -23.48 -4.52 99.23
C LEU A 321 -22.98 -5.95 99.54
N PHE A 322 -22.28 -6.57 98.59
CA PHE A 322 -21.71 -7.91 98.78
C PHE A 322 -20.65 -7.93 99.89
N ALA A 323 -19.75 -6.94 99.91
CA ALA A 323 -18.74 -6.82 100.97
C ALA A 323 -19.38 -6.61 102.36
N LEU A 324 -20.48 -5.84 102.45
CA LEU A 324 -21.24 -5.66 103.69
C LEU A 324 -21.90 -6.97 104.16
N ILE A 325 -22.50 -7.74 103.25
CA ILE A 325 -23.11 -9.04 103.59
C ILE A 325 -22.04 -10.03 104.08
N VAL A 326 -20.87 -10.07 103.44
CA VAL A 326 -19.75 -10.92 103.86
C VAL A 326 -19.19 -10.46 105.22
N ALA A 327 -19.09 -9.15 105.47
CA ALA A 327 -18.63 -8.62 106.76
C ALA A 327 -19.62 -8.94 107.91
N VAL A 328 -20.92 -8.76 107.68
CA VAL A 328 -21.97 -9.10 108.67
C VAL A 328 -22.04 -10.61 108.89
N GLY A 329 -21.95 -11.41 107.82
CA GLY A 329 -21.86 -12.87 107.92
C GLY A 329 -20.62 -13.34 108.67
N GLY A 330 -19.47 -12.69 108.44
CA GLY A 330 -18.22 -12.96 109.16
C GLY A 330 -18.28 -12.61 110.65
N ILE A 331 -18.87 -11.46 111.02
CA ILE A 331 -19.07 -11.07 112.42
C ILE A 331 -20.07 -12.01 113.10
N GLY A 332 -21.16 -12.39 112.42
CA GLY A 332 -22.14 -13.37 112.88
C GLY A 332 -21.52 -14.75 113.11
N TYR A 333 -20.71 -15.23 112.15
CA TYR A 333 -19.99 -16.50 112.26
C TYR A 333 -18.97 -16.50 113.40
N ASN A 334 -18.22 -15.40 113.59
CA ASN A 334 -17.24 -15.31 114.66
C ASN A 334 -17.88 -15.23 116.06
N ARG A 335 -19.07 -14.60 116.17
CA ARG A 335 -19.87 -14.56 117.41
C ARG A 335 -20.56 -15.91 117.70
N TYR A 336 -21.06 -16.60 116.67
CA TYR A 336 -21.56 -17.98 116.76
C TYR A 336 -20.44 -18.95 117.19
N ARG A 337 -19.22 -18.83 116.63
CA ARG A 337 -18.07 -19.66 117.01
C ARG A 337 -17.59 -19.40 118.44
N LYS A 338 -17.70 -18.16 118.95
CA LYS A 338 -17.42 -17.83 120.36
C LYS A 338 -18.48 -18.37 121.33
N LEU A 339 -19.75 -18.44 120.93
CA LEU A 339 -20.83 -19.03 121.74
C LEU A 339 -20.85 -20.57 121.66
N SER A 340 -20.41 -21.17 120.54
CA SER A 340 -20.33 -22.62 120.35
C SER A 340 -19.16 -23.29 121.07
N LYS A 341 -18.12 -22.53 121.48
CA LYS A 341 -16.96 -23.06 122.21
C LYS A 341 -17.05 -22.97 123.74
N SER A 342 -18.13 -22.43 124.29
CA SER A 342 -18.38 -22.37 125.74
C SER A 342 -19.42 -23.39 126.23
N HIS A 343 -19.65 -24.47 125.46
CA HIS A 343 -20.54 -25.58 125.82
C HIS A 343 -19.89 -26.97 125.66
N PHE A 344 -18.56 -27.03 125.70
CA PHE A 344 -17.79 -28.27 125.83
C PHE A 344 -16.47 -27.99 126.59
N LEU A 345 -16.62 -27.82 127.92
CA LEU A 345 -15.72 -28.19 129.04
C LEU A 345 -16.03 -27.31 130.26
#